data_AF-A0AAN4YPD0-F1
#
_entry.id   AF-A0AAN4YPD0-F1
#
_cell.length_a   1.000
_cell.length_b   1.000
_cell.length_c   1.000
_cell.angle_alpha   90.00
_cell.angle_beta   90.00
_cell.angle_gamma   90.00
#
_symmetry.space_group_name_H-M   'P 1'
#
loop_
_entity.id
_entity.type
_entity.pdbx_description
1 polymer ?
#
loop_
_entity_poly.entity_id
_entity_poly.type
_entity_poly.pdbx_seq_one_letter_code
_entity_poly.pdbx_strand_id
1 'polypeptide(L)'
;MIGSLPSPITHRFYAPWCGHCQNLKPAYEKAAKNLDGLANVAAVNCDDDENKPLCGRLGIQGFPTLKIVTPSKKPGAPRVEDYQGQRTAKAIVDAVVDRIPNHVKRVTDKDLDKWLSEDEKAPKAILFTEKGTTSALIRALAIDFLGSIKVAQIRSKESDAVERFGIEEFPKLVLLPRGEKEHIVYDGELKKKPMVEFLSQVAAPNAAPSATSSKSSKPSKSSSARSQSTTVLDDEAENLKPTESPDPKVVPDNAQESKPAQVPIQAPPITSLPTVEALESACLTPKSGTCILALLPESTEADADIPSSAKEAVVSLSEIVHKHAVRQAHLFPFYSIPAINSGAATLRAGLGLPEDSKSVEIIALNGRRGWWRRYDPSDNADYSLARVESWVDAIRLGEGSKSKLPEGVIVTEVEPEAEPEKPTADHDEL
;
A
#
# COMPACT_ATOMS: atom_id res chain seq x y z
N MET A 1 18.02 -20.19 -11.08
CA MET A 1 17.72 -20.56 -9.67
C MET A 1 17.24 -19.31 -8.97
N ILE A 2 16.11 -19.37 -8.26
CA ILE A 2 15.65 -18.23 -7.45
C ILE A 2 16.49 -18.25 -6.16
N GLY A 3 17.64 -17.59 -6.18
CA GLY A 3 18.48 -17.39 -4.99
C GLY A 3 17.72 -16.60 -3.92
N SER A 4 18.30 -16.44 -2.72
CA SER A 4 17.71 -15.64 -1.64
C SER A 4 17.46 -14.21 -2.13
N LEU A 5 16.23 -13.91 -2.55
CA LEU A 5 15.86 -12.61 -3.10
C LEU A 5 15.59 -11.65 -1.93
N PRO A 6 16.35 -10.56 -1.78
CA PRO A 6 16.08 -9.61 -0.70
C PRO A 6 14.81 -8.78 -1.00
N SER A 7 14.53 -8.47 -2.27
CA SER A 7 13.39 -7.64 -2.72
C SER A 7 12.32 -8.47 -3.45
N PRO A 8 11.02 -8.07 -3.39
CA PRO A 8 9.98 -8.76 -4.14
C PRO A 8 10.19 -8.63 -5.65
N ILE A 9 9.68 -9.62 -6.39
CA ILE A 9 9.73 -9.67 -7.86
C ILE A 9 8.36 -9.99 -8.42
N THR A 10 7.86 -9.18 -9.34
CA THR A 10 6.66 -9.53 -10.10
C THR A 10 7.04 -10.15 -11.45
N HIS A 11 6.40 -11.27 -11.79
CA HIS A 11 6.62 -12.03 -13.01
C HIS A 11 5.36 -12.05 -13.86
N ARG A 12 5.50 -11.67 -15.14
CA ARG A 12 4.47 -11.85 -16.16
C ARG A 12 4.80 -13.04 -17.03
N PHE A 13 4.01 -14.09 -16.95
CA PHE A 13 4.09 -15.25 -17.83
C PHE A 13 3.20 -15.01 -19.04
N TYR A 14 3.78 -15.11 -20.24
CA TYR A 14 3.09 -14.76 -21.49
C TYR A 14 3.49 -15.67 -22.66
N ALA A 15 2.71 -15.61 -23.72
CA ALA A 15 3.06 -16.14 -25.05
C ALA A 15 2.94 -15.00 -26.08
N PRO A 16 3.80 -14.94 -27.12
CA PRO A 16 3.86 -13.81 -28.05
C PRO A 16 2.59 -13.68 -28.90
N TRP A 17 1.93 -14.81 -29.20
CA TRP A 17 0.70 -14.89 -29.99
C TRP A 17 -0.57 -14.59 -29.18
N CYS A 18 -0.49 -14.42 -27.86
CA CYS A 18 -1.67 -14.20 -27.02
C CYS A 18 -2.13 -12.73 -27.05
N GLY A 19 -3.31 -12.46 -27.61
CA GLY A 19 -3.90 -11.11 -27.66
C GLY A 19 -4.08 -10.46 -26.29
N HIS A 20 -4.50 -11.22 -25.27
CA HIS A 20 -4.61 -10.69 -23.89
C HIS A 20 -3.25 -10.30 -23.29
N CYS A 21 -2.16 -10.99 -23.67
CA CYS A 21 -0.80 -10.62 -23.25
C CYS A 21 -0.34 -9.32 -23.90
N GLN A 22 -0.66 -9.12 -25.18
CA GLN A 22 -0.33 -7.90 -25.90
C GLN A 22 -1.07 -6.70 -25.31
N ASN A 23 -2.35 -6.85 -24.95
CA ASN A 23 -3.13 -5.79 -24.29
C ASN A 23 -2.58 -5.42 -22.89
N LEU A 24 -2.03 -6.38 -22.15
CA LEU A 24 -1.45 -6.13 -20.83
C LEU A 24 -0.06 -5.49 -20.88
N LYS A 25 0.70 -5.72 -21.97
CA LYS A 25 2.11 -5.33 -22.07
C LYS A 25 2.36 -3.84 -21.74
N PRO A 26 1.62 -2.85 -22.28
CA PRO A 26 1.89 -1.43 -21.99
C PRO A 26 1.70 -1.09 -20.51
N ALA A 27 0.65 -1.63 -19.87
CA ALA A 27 0.41 -1.43 -18.44
C ALA A 27 1.50 -2.08 -17.59
N TYR A 28 1.99 -3.25 -17.99
CA TYR A 28 3.06 -3.95 -17.28
C TYR A 28 4.42 -3.25 -17.41
N GLU A 29 4.75 -2.71 -18.58
CA GLU A 29 5.97 -1.89 -18.78
C GLU A 29 5.91 -0.59 -17.99
N LYS A 30 4.73 0.05 -17.91
CA LYS A 30 4.53 1.21 -17.04
C LYS A 30 4.69 0.85 -15.56
N ALA A 31 4.18 -0.30 -15.14
CA ALA A 31 4.42 -0.80 -13.78
C ALA A 31 5.90 -1.06 -13.53
N ALA A 32 6.63 -1.63 -14.49
CA ALA A 32 8.08 -1.85 -14.40
C ALA A 32 8.84 -0.55 -14.17
N LYS A 33 8.54 0.52 -14.92
CA LYS A 33 9.15 1.83 -14.73
C LYS A 33 8.86 2.42 -13.34
N ASN A 34 7.64 2.23 -12.84
CA ASN A 34 7.25 2.74 -11.52
C ASN A 34 7.83 1.93 -10.35
N LEU A 35 8.16 0.65 -10.59
CA LEU A 35 8.77 -0.24 -9.60
C LEU A 35 10.31 -0.21 -9.65
N ASP A 36 10.89 0.52 -10.60
CA ASP A 36 12.34 0.63 -10.74
C ASP A 36 13.00 1.08 -9.43
N GLY A 37 13.99 0.31 -8.98
CA GLY A 37 14.65 0.50 -7.69
C GLY A 37 13.84 0.12 -6.43
N LEU A 38 12.58 -0.28 -6.55
CA LEU A 38 11.74 -0.74 -5.43
C LEU A 38 11.54 -2.25 -5.42
N ALA A 39 11.36 -2.84 -6.60
CA ALA A 39 11.12 -4.26 -6.80
C ALA A 39 11.60 -4.67 -8.19
N ASN A 40 11.93 -5.95 -8.40
CA ASN A 40 12.28 -6.42 -9.73
C ASN A 40 11.02 -6.75 -10.53
N VAL A 41 11.05 -6.51 -11.83
CA VAL A 41 9.96 -6.83 -12.74
C VAL A 41 10.49 -7.70 -13.86
N ALA A 42 9.91 -8.90 -14.01
CA ALA A 42 10.31 -9.88 -15.01
C ALA A 42 9.13 -10.22 -15.93
N ALA A 43 9.44 -10.55 -17.18
CA ALA A 43 8.50 -11.16 -18.12
C ALA A 43 9.11 -12.44 -18.66
N VAL A 44 8.36 -13.53 -18.62
CA VAL A 44 8.79 -14.87 -19.01
C VAL A 44 7.93 -15.33 -20.17
N ASN A 45 8.57 -15.61 -21.31
CA ASN A 45 7.90 -16.19 -22.45
C ASN A 45 7.77 -17.71 -22.25
N CYS A 46 6.57 -18.21 -21.97
CA CYS A 46 6.33 -19.63 -21.76
C CYS A 46 6.16 -20.43 -23.07
N ASP A 47 6.11 -19.76 -24.22
CA ASP A 47 6.11 -20.39 -25.53
C ASP A 47 7.51 -20.90 -25.92
N ASP A 48 8.54 -20.28 -25.35
CA ASP A 48 9.94 -20.63 -25.53
C ASP A 48 10.29 -21.94 -24.81
N ASP A 49 10.94 -22.87 -25.52
CA ASP A 49 11.26 -24.21 -25.02
C ASP A 49 12.13 -24.18 -23.76
N GLU A 50 13.02 -23.19 -23.64
CA GLU A 50 13.89 -23.02 -22.46
C GLU A 50 13.09 -22.68 -21.19
N ASN A 51 11.95 -22.00 -21.35
CA ASN A 51 11.13 -21.51 -20.24
C ASN A 51 9.96 -22.44 -19.88
N LYS A 52 9.56 -23.37 -20.77
CA LYS A 52 8.48 -24.33 -20.53
C LYS A 52 8.62 -25.10 -19.20
N PRO A 53 9.81 -25.63 -18.82
CA PRO A 53 9.98 -26.30 -17.53
C PRO A 53 9.76 -25.38 -16.32
N LEU A 54 10.09 -24.08 -16.43
CA LEU A 54 9.84 -23.09 -15.39
C LEU A 54 8.34 -22.81 -15.27
N CYS A 55 7.67 -22.56 -16.39
CA CYS A 55 6.24 -22.27 -16.43
C CYS A 55 5.40 -23.46 -15.94
N GLY A 56 5.77 -24.70 -16.31
CA GLY A 56 5.13 -25.91 -15.80
C GLY A 56 5.27 -26.05 -14.28
N ARG A 57 6.49 -25.86 -13.75
CA ARG A 57 6.76 -25.93 -12.30
C ARG A 57 6.02 -24.88 -11.49
N LEU A 58 5.82 -23.69 -12.05
CA LEU A 58 5.06 -22.61 -11.43
C LEU A 58 3.54 -22.73 -11.64
N GLY A 59 3.08 -23.79 -12.30
CA GLY A 59 1.65 -24.07 -12.50
C GLY A 59 0.96 -23.06 -13.42
N ILE A 60 1.64 -22.57 -14.46
CA ILE A 60 1.04 -21.64 -15.42
C ILE A 60 0.10 -22.41 -16.36
N GLN A 61 -1.21 -22.25 -16.17
CA GLN A 61 -2.25 -22.92 -16.96
C GLN A 61 -2.87 -22.04 -18.06
N GLY A 62 -2.58 -20.74 -18.05
CA GLY A 62 -3.13 -19.79 -19.02
C GLY A 62 -2.37 -18.47 -19.05
N PHE A 63 -2.64 -17.66 -20.08
CA PHE A 63 -1.94 -16.41 -20.33
C PHE A 63 -2.90 -15.21 -20.45
N PRO A 64 -2.50 -14.01 -19.99
CA PRO A 64 -1.35 -13.75 -19.12
C PRO A 64 -1.61 -14.24 -17.69
N THR A 65 -0.57 -14.76 -17.03
CA THR A 65 -0.57 -15.03 -15.59
C THR A 65 0.46 -14.11 -14.92
N LEU A 66 0.05 -13.42 -13.85
CA LEU A 66 0.93 -12.58 -13.05
C LEU A 66 1.18 -13.27 -11.70
N LYS A 67 2.44 -13.39 -11.29
CA LYS A 67 2.81 -13.90 -9.97
C LYS A 67 3.73 -12.92 -9.25
N ILE A 68 3.52 -12.74 -7.96
CA ILE A 68 4.41 -11.95 -7.10
C ILE A 68 5.22 -12.93 -6.25
N VAL A 69 6.54 -12.80 -6.35
CA VAL A 69 7.52 -13.59 -5.62
C VAL A 69 8.08 -12.72 -4.52
N THR A 70 7.94 -13.16 -3.28
CA THR A 70 8.44 -12.45 -2.09
C THR A 70 9.50 -13.27 -1.36
N PRO A 71 10.46 -12.61 -0.69
CA PRO A 71 11.33 -13.29 0.26
C PRO A 71 10.52 -14.07 1.29
N SER A 72 11.04 -15.24 1.66
CA SER A 72 10.53 -16.03 2.77
C SER A 72 11.56 -16.08 3.89
N LYS A 73 11.11 -16.37 5.12
CA LYS A 73 11.99 -16.58 6.27
C LYS A 73 12.95 -17.76 6.08
N LYS A 74 12.61 -18.70 5.18
CA LYS A 74 13.46 -19.85 4.86
C LYS A 74 14.32 -19.53 3.62
N PRO A 75 15.66 -19.55 3.75
CA PRO A 75 16.55 -19.38 2.61
C PRO A 75 16.23 -20.38 1.49
N GLY A 76 16.15 -19.89 0.24
CA GLY A 76 15.92 -20.73 -0.93
C GLY A 76 14.47 -21.16 -1.19
N ALA A 77 13.50 -20.74 -0.35
CA ALA A 77 12.09 -21.08 -0.52
C ALA A 77 11.21 -19.81 -0.61
N PRO A 78 11.30 -19.04 -1.71
CA PRO A 78 10.52 -17.81 -1.88
C PRO A 78 9.02 -18.11 -1.88
N ARG A 79 8.21 -17.18 -1.38
CA ARG A 79 6.75 -17.28 -1.43
C ARG A 79 6.29 -16.77 -2.79
N VAL A 80 5.59 -17.62 -3.53
CA VAL A 80 5.02 -17.30 -4.84
C VAL A 80 3.51 -17.18 -4.68
N GLU A 81 2.95 -16.03 -5.04
CA GLU A 81 1.52 -15.75 -4.97
C GLU A 81 0.99 -15.37 -6.34
N ASP A 82 -0.22 -15.83 -6.66
CA ASP A 82 -0.91 -15.42 -7.87
C ASP A 82 -1.54 -14.05 -7.69
N TYR A 83 -1.29 -13.16 -8.64
CA TYR A 83 -1.91 -11.85 -8.65
C TYR A 83 -3.22 -11.90 -9.43
N GLN A 84 -4.33 -11.76 -8.69
CA GLN A 84 -5.70 -11.76 -9.21
C GLN A 84 -6.34 -10.37 -9.22
N GLY A 85 -5.58 -9.32 -8.90
CA GLY A 85 -6.08 -7.95 -8.89
C GLY A 85 -6.21 -7.33 -10.29
N GLN A 86 -6.61 -6.05 -10.34
CA GLN A 86 -6.77 -5.32 -11.59
C GLN A 86 -5.46 -5.28 -12.40
N ARG A 87 -5.57 -5.46 -13.71
CA ARG A 87 -4.43 -5.50 -14.64
C ARG A 87 -3.99 -4.11 -15.12
N THR A 88 -4.08 -3.11 -14.24
CA THR A 88 -3.63 -1.73 -14.50
C THR A 88 -2.24 -1.52 -13.90
N ALA A 89 -1.46 -0.58 -14.47
CA ALA A 89 -0.12 -0.30 -13.98
C ALA A 89 -0.11 0.06 -12.49
N LYS A 90 -1.08 0.86 -12.05
CA LYS A 90 -1.21 1.30 -10.65
C LYS A 90 -1.50 0.13 -9.71
N ALA A 91 -2.48 -0.71 -10.02
CA ALA A 91 -2.86 -1.81 -9.14
C ALA A 91 -1.72 -2.84 -8.99
N ILE A 92 -0.98 -3.10 -10.06
CA ILE A 92 0.22 -3.96 -10.03
C ILE A 92 1.31 -3.34 -9.15
N VAL A 93 1.59 -2.04 -9.30
CA VAL A 93 2.58 -1.33 -8.47
C VAL A 93 2.20 -1.39 -7.00
N ASP A 94 0.96 -1.02 -6.66
CA ASP A 94 0.47 -0.98 -5.28
C ASP A 94 0.59 -2.39 -4.65
N ALA A 95 0.16 -3.44 -5.36
CA ALA A 95 0.23 -4.81 -4.86
C ALA A 95 1.65 -5.30 -4.60
N VAL A 96 2.62 -4.91 -5.44
CA VAL A 96 4.04 -5.25 -5.26
C VAL A 96 4.65 -4.45 -4.11
N VAL A 97 4.35 -3.15 -4.02
CA VAL A 97 4.83 -2.27 -2.94
C VAL A 97 4.33 -2.71 -1.56
N ASP A 98 3.10 -3.20 -1.47
CA ASP A 98 2.53 -3.76 -0.24
C ASP A 98 3.25 -5.03 0.23
N ARG A 99 3.90 -5.73 -0.71
CA ARG A 99 4.64 -6.97 -0.47
C ARG A 99 6.14 -6.76 -0.23
N ILE A 100 6.60 -5.51 -0.24
CA ILE A 100 7.96 -5.15 0.18
C ILE A 100 8.06 -5.29 1.70
N PRO A 101 8.89 -6.22 2.22
CA PRO A 101 9.11 -6.36 3.66
C PRO A 101 9.58 -5.05 4.29
N ASN A 102 9.13 -4.78 5.50
CA ASN A 102 9.62 -3.63 6.25
C ASN A 102 10.75 -4.05 7.21
N HIS A 103 11.97 -3.63 6.90
CA HIS A 103 13.15 -3.81 7.75
C HIS A 103 13.60 -2.50 8.41
N VAL A 104 12.80 -1.44 8.32
CA VAL A 104 13.10 -0.13 8.92
C VAL A 104 12.59 -0.10 10.35
N LYS A 105 13.46 0.19 11.32
CA LYS A 105 13.06 0.38 12.71
C LYS A 105 12.49 1.79 12.90
N ARG A 106 11.30 1.93 13.48
CA ARG A 106 10.83 3.23 13.94
C ARG A 106 11.49 3.52 15.29
N VAL A 107 12.18 4.66 15.39
CA VAL A 107 12.91 5.06 16.59
C VAL A 107 12.26 6.33 17.15
N THR A 108 12.13 6.39 18.47
CA THR A 108 11.62 7.53 19.24
C THR A 108 12.74 8.09 20.11
N ASP A 109 12.56 9.28 20.68
CA ASP A 109 13.55 9.89 21.58
C ASP A 109 13.93 8.95 22.73
N LYS A 110 12.95 8.21 23.28
CA LYS A 110 13.15 7.27 24.39
C LYS A 110 14.03 6.07 24.03
N ASP A 111 13.97 5.62 22.79
CA ASP A 111 14.64 4.40 22.32
C ASP A 111 15.90 4.70 21.50
N LEU A 112 16.21 5.98 21.26
CA LEU A 112 17.30 6.41 20.38
C LEU A 112 18.65 5.92 20.88
N ASP A 113 19.00 6.20 22.14
CA ASP A 113 20.30 5.80 22.72
C ASP A 113 20.46 4.28 22.76
N LYS A 114 19.38 3.57 23.09
CA LYS A 114 19.36 2.11 23.06
C LYS A 114 19.62 1.59 21.65
N TRP A 115 18.97 2.14 20.64
CA TRP A 115 19.20 1.70 19.26
C TRP A 115 20.57 2.09 18.72
N LEU A 116 21.09 3.26 19.08
CA LEU A 116 22.44 3.70 18.69
C LEU A 116 23.52 2.80 19.30
N SER A 117 23.34 2.33 20.53
CA SER A 117 24.23 1.37 21.20
C SER A 117 24.04 -0.09 20.74
N GLU A 118 22.90 -0.44 20.12
CA GLU A 118 22.71 -1.76 19.51
C GLU A 118 23.69 -1.96 18.33
N ASP A 119 24.64 -2.88 18.49
CA ASP A 119 25.71 -3.15 17.52
C ASP A 119 26.47 -1.87 17.13
N GLU A 120 27.20 -1.26 18.08
CA GLU A 120 27.97 -0.01 17.89
C GLU A 120 28.91 -0.03 16.67
N LYS A 121 29.36 -1.22 16.25
CA LYS A 121 30.27 -1.40 15.10
C LYS A 121 29.54 -1.47 13.75
N ALA A 122 28.21 -1.60 13.74
CA ALA A 122 27.43 -1.65 12.51
C ALA A 122 27.08 -0.23 12.03
N PRO A 123 27.28 0.11 10.74
CA PRO A 123 26.80 1.36 10.18
C PRO A 123 25.28 1.46 10.33
N LYS A 124 24.79 2.67 10.59
CA LYS A 124 23.36 2.94 10.75
C LYS A 124 22.93 4.07 9.83
N ALA A 125 21.72 4.01 9.30
CA ALA A 125 21.13 5.08 8.50
C ALA A 125 19.77 5.46 9.09
N ILE A 126 19.51 6.75 9.25
CA ILE A 126 18.29 7.28 9.84
C ILE A 126 17.61 8.18 8.82
N LEU A 127 16.35 7.91 8.50
CA LEU A 127 15.50 8.83 7.75
C LEU A 127 14.67 9.67 8.73
N PHE A 128 14.91 10.96 8.75
CA PHE A 128 14.07 11.96 9.40
C PHE A 128 12.93 12.35 8.47
N THR A 129 11.68 12.28 8.94
CA THR A 129 10.52 12.62 8.13
C THR A 129 9.32 13.06 8.97
N GLU A 130 8.46 13.89 8.42
CA GLU A 130 7.18 14.26 9.05
C GLU A 130 6.16 13.11 8.99
N LYS A 131 6.29 12.25 7.98
CA LYS A 131 5.34 11.17 7.68
C LYS A 131 5.46 10.06 8.72
N GLY A 132 4.31 9.62 9.25
CA GLY A 132 4.25 8.46 10.13
C GLY A 132 4.45 7.13 9.40
N THR A 133 4.18 7.09 8.10
CA THR A 133 4.33 5.90 7.28
C THR A 133 5.76 5.71 6.79
N THR A 134 6.16 4.46 6.60
CA THR A 134 7.48 4.11 6.08
C THR A 134 7.38 3.97 4.56
N SER A 135 8.04 4.88 3.84
CA SER A 135 7.96 4.93 2.38
C SER A 135 8.45 3.63 1.73
N ALA A 136 7.94 3.31 0.53
CA ALA A 136 8.42 2.15 -0.22
C ALA A 136 9.94 2.25 -0.52
N LEU A 137 10.42 3.46 -0.77
CA LEU A 137 11.81 3.76 -1.05
C LEU A 137 12.74 3.38 0.11
N ILE A 138 12.41 3.79 1.34
CA ILE A 138 13.27 3.47 2.49
C ILE A 138 13.18 1.99 2.87
N ARG A 139 12.01 1.34 2.67
CA ARG A 139 11.88 -0.12 2.82
C ARG A 139 12.77 -0.86 1.83
N ALA A 140 12.73 -0.47 0.56
CA ALA A 140 13.61 -1.04 -0.46
C ALA A 140 15.08 -0.79 -0.13
N LEU A 141 15.44 0.38 0.38
CA LEU A 141 16.82 0.68 0.79
C LEU A 141 17.27 -0.20 1.96
N ALA A 142 16.43 -0.40 2.97
CA ALA A 142 16.72 -1.31 4.08
C ALA A 142 16.92 -2.76 3.64
N ILE A 143 16.26 -3.17 2.57
CA ILE A 143 16.42 -4.49 1.95
C ILE A 143 17.77 -4.59 1.22
N ASP A 144 18.11 -3.59 0.42
CA ASP A 144 19.39 -3.56 -0.30
C ASP A 144 20.56 -3.64 0.68
N PHE A 145 20.47 -3.03 1.85
CA PHE A 145 21.55 -3.08 2.85
C PHE A 145 21.24 -4.02 4.02
N LEU A 146 20.28 -4.94 3.86
CA LEU A 146 19.88 -5.85 4.92
C LEU A 146 21.07 -6.67 5.41
N GLY A 147 21.37 -6.60 6.71
CA GLY A 147 22.52 -7.24 7.35
C GLY A 147 23.81 -6.42 7.32
N SER A 148 23.89 -5.39 6.47
CA SER A 148 25.07 -4.54 6.30
C SER A 148 24.93 -3.15 6.94
N ILE A 149 23.74 -2.54 6.82
CA ILE A 149 23.39 -1.24 7.42
C ILE A 149 22.06 -1.38 8.13
N LYS A 150 21.98 -0.93 9.39
CA LYS A 150 20.70 -0.84 10.10
C LYS A 150 19.98 0.44 9.70
N VAL A 151 18.79 0.32 9.16
CA VAL A 151 17.99 1.48 8.73
C VAL A 151 16.88 1.78 9.73
N ALA A 152 16.75 3.04 10.11
CA ALA A 152 15.70 3.54 10.98
C ALA A 152 14.97 4.74 10.37
N GLN A 153 13.81 5.03 10.94
CA GLN A 153 13.02 6.22 10.65
C GLN A 153 12.66 6.92 11.97
N ILE A 154 12.88 8.23 12.02
CA ILE A 154 12.53 9.11 13.12
C ILE A 154 11.56 10.17 12.62
N ARG A 155 10.55 10.50 13.43
CA ARG A 155 9.55 11.50 13.07
C ARG A 155 10.01 12.90 13.49
N SER A 156 9.58 13.93 12.76
CA SER A 156 9.87 15.34 13.11
C SER A 156 9.38 15.76 14.49
N LYS A 157 8.41 15.05 15.08
CA LYS A 157 7.91 15.28 16.45
C LYS A 157 8.88 14.82 17.56
N GLU A 158 9.90 14.05 17.22
CA GLU A 158 10.90 13.55 18.19
C GLU A 158 12.01 14.61 18.27
N SER A 159 11.76 15.64 19.09
CA SER A 159 12.55 16.89 19.11
C SER A 159 13.99 16.66 19.53
N ASP A 160 14.22 15.78 20.50
CA ASP A 160 15.56 15.53 21.04
C ASP A 160 16.46 14.90 19.97
N ALA A 161 15.92 13.96 19.18
CA ALA A 161 16.60 13.38 18.04
C ALA A 161 16.86 14.41 16.93
N VAL A 162 15.86 15.23 16.58
CA VAL A 162 15.97 16.24 15.52
C VAL A 162 17.05 17.26 15.86
N GLU A 163 17.06 17.77 17.09
CA GLU A 163 18.08 18.72 17.58
C GLU A 163 19.47 18.07 17.64
N ARG A 164 19.59 16.84 18.14
CA ARG A 164 20.87 16.12 18.26
C ARG A 164 21.56 15.90 16.92
N PHE A 165 20.79 15.68 15.86
CA PHE A 165 21.30 15.47 14.51
C PHE A 165 21.25 16.74 13.64
N GLY A 166 20.89 17.89 14.20
CA GLY A 166 20.88 19.19 13.50
C GLY A 166 19.98 19.21 12.26
N ILE A 167 18.80 18.58 12.33
CA ILE A 167 17.91 18.44 11.17
C ILE A 167 16.92 19.60 11.10
N GLU A 168 17.14 20.50 10.15
CA GLU A 168 16.26 21.66 9.93
C GLU A 168 15.21 21.41 8.85
N GLU A 169 15.48 20.50 7.91
CA GLU A 169 14.62 20.21 6.76
C GLU A 169 14.22 18.73 6.69
N PHE A 170 13.00 18.47 6.24
CA PHE A 170 12.46 17.12 6.09
C PHE A 170 11.98 16.88 4.65
N PRO A 171 12.12 15.66 4.10
CA PRO A 171 12.78 14.50 4.69
C PRO A 171 14.31 14.58 4.55
N LYS A 172 15.05 14.07 5.55
CA LYS A 172 16.52 14.03 5.50
C LYS A 172 17.04 12.64 5.85
N LEU A 173 18.00 12.15 5.06
CA LEU A 173 18.70 10.90 5.37
C LEU A 173 20.00 11.26 6.07
N VAL A 174 20.31 10.54 7.15
CA VAL A 174 21.54 10.70 7.93
C VAL A 174 22.23 9.35 8.01
N LEU A 175 23.53 9.32 7.74
CA LEU A 175 24.36 8.13 7.84
C LEU A 175 25.29 8.25 9.03
N LEU A 176 25.27 7.22 9.86
CA LEU A 176 26.20 7.01 10.97
C LEU A 176 27.22 5.96 10.53
N PRO A 177 28.44 6.36 10.19
CA PRO A 177 29.51 5.42 9.87
C PRO A 177 29.88 4.59 11.12
N ARG A 178 30.72 3.57 10.94
CA ARG A 178 31.17 2.70 12.05
C ARG A 178 31.95 3.52 13.10
N GLY A 179 31.45 3.63 14.34
CA GLY A 179 32.19 4.20 15.49
C GLY A 179 31.71 5.58 15.99
N GLU A 180 32.54 6.22 16.83
CA GLU A 180 32.23 7.42 17.65
C GLU A 180 32.33 8.79 16.91
N LYS A 181 32.27 8.85 15.58
CA LYS A 181 32.38 10.14 14.85
C LYS A 181 31.18 10.49 13.97
N GLU A 182 31.04 11.80 13.83
CA GLU A 182 29.99 12.63 13.22
C GLU A 182 29.11 11.93 12.19
N HIS A 183 27.81 12.14 12.38
CA HIS A 183 26.78 11.77 11.43
C HIS A 183 26.97 12.54 10.12
N ILE A 184 26.75 11.88 8.99
CA ILE A 184 26.85 12.49 7.66
C ILE A 184 25.44 12.72 7.16
N VAL A 185 25.08 13.98 6.95
CA VAL A 185 23.77 14.36 6.40
C VAL A 185 23.79 14.20 4.88
N TYR A 186 22.73 13.63 4.33
CA TYR A 186 22.56 13.46 2.90
C TYR A 186 21.79 14.63 2.30
N ASP A 187 22.45 15.39 1.41
CA ASP A 187 21.87 16.55 0.72
C ASP A 187 21.42 16.27 -0.71
N GLY A 188 21.55 15.02 -1.18
CA GLY A 188 21.17 14.66 -2.54
C GLY A 188 19.68 14.41 -2.74
N GLU A 189 19.30 14.09 -3.97
CA GLU A 189 17.92 13.74 -4.30
C GLU A 189 17.47 12.46 -3.58
N LEU A 190 16.28 12.47 -2.96
CA LEU A 190 15.66 11.31 -2.33
C LEU A 190 15.10 10.32 -3.37
N LYS A 191 15.99 9.78 -4.19
CA LYS A 191 15.76 8.71 -5.17
C LYS A 191 16.67 7.54 -4.85
N LYS A 192 16.24 6.35 -5.29
CA LYS A 192 16.93 5.09 -4.97
C LYS A 192 18.41 5.11 -5.30
N LYS A 193 18.77 5.41 -6.55
CA LYS A 193 20.15 5.31 -7.04
C LYS A 193 21.10 6.25 -6.28
N PRO A 194 20.81 7.57 -6.14
CA PRO A 194 21.64 8.46 -5.34
C PRO A 194 21.77 8.05 -3.86
N MET A 195 20.68 7.59 -3.23
CA MET A 195 20.72 7.12 -1.84
C MET A 195 21.54 5.83 -1.67
N VAL A 196 21.45 4.89 -2.62
CA VAL A 196 22.26 3.67 -2.63
C VAL A 196 23.73 4.02 -2.78
N GLU A 197 24.08 4.93 -3.70
CA GLU A 197 25.46 5.39 -3.90
C GLU A 197 26.04 6.03 -2.63
N PHE A 198 25.27 6.88 -1.97
CA PHE A 198 25.64 7.48 -0.69
C PHE A 198 25.88 6.43 0.40
N LEU A 199 24.95 5.49 0.60
CA LEU A 199 25.12 4.42 1.60
C LEU A 199 26.24 3.43 1.22
N SER A 200 26.56 3.31 -0.07
CA SER A 200 27.61 2.42 -0.56
C SER A 200 29.01 2.81 -0.07
N GLN A 201 29.17 4.03 0.43
CA GLN A 201 30.44 4.48 1.03
C GLN A 201 30.83 3.69 2.30
N VAL A 202 29.87 3.05 2.98
CA VAL A 202 30.12 2.27 4.21
C VAL A 202 29.89 0.76 4.06
N ALA A 203 29.08 0.34 3.08
CA ALA A 203 28.83 -1.08 2.80
C ALA A 203 28.28 -1.27 1.39
N ALA A 204 28.61 -2.36 0.71
CA ALA A 204 28.01 -2.65 -0.60
C ALA A 204 26.53 -3.09 -0.46
N PRO A 205 25.65 -2.71 -1.41
CA PRO A 205 24.28 -3.22 -1.44
C PRO A 205 24.29 -4.72 -1.81
N ASN A 206 23.37 -5.45 -1.20
CA ASN A 206 23.04 -6.83 -1.55
C ASN A 206 22.71 -6.89 -3.04
N ALA A 207 23.42 -7.74 -3.77
CA ALA A 207 23.24 -7.85 -5.21
C ALA A 207 21.77 -8.17 -5.54
N ALA A 208 21.11 -7.27 -6.29
CA ALA A 208 19.95 -7.67 -7.06
C ALA A 208 20.39 -8.80 -8.02
N PRO A 209 19.56 -9.83 -8.27
CA PRO A 209 19.81 -10.70 -9.41
C PRO A 209 19.73 -9.85 -10.68
N SER A 210 20.87 -9.33 -11.12
CA SER A 210 20.98 -8.55 -12.34
C SER A 210 20.51 -9.41 -13.50
N ALA A 211 19.67 -8.82 -14.37
CA ALA A 211 19.43 -9.36 -15.69
C ALA A 211 20.78 -9.50 -16.39
N THR A 212 21.25 -10.73 -16.54
CA THR A 212 22.45 -11.04 -17.31
C THR A 212 22.31 -10.36 -18.66
N SER A 213 23.22 -9.42 -18.93
CA SER A 213 23.38 -8.81 -20.23
C SER A 213 23.38 -9.90 -21.28
N SER A 214 22.52 -9.74 -22.28
CA SER A 214 22.55 -10.50 -23.52
C SER A 214 23.98 -10.53 -24.03
N LYS A 215 24.64 -11.69 -23.93
CA LYS A 215 25.92 -11.95 -24.57
C LYS A 215 25.72 -11.74 -26.06
N SER A 216 26.37 -10.70 -26.56
CA SER A 216 26.62 -10.42 -27.96
C SER A 216 27.21 -11.65 -28.63
N SER A 217 26.42 -12.30 -29.48
CA SER A 217 26.91 -13.32 -30.42
C SER A 217 27.70 -12.62 -31.52
N LYS A 218 29.04 -12.74 -31.48
CA LYS A 218 29.93 -12.39 -32.59
C LYS A 218 29.95 -13.57 -33.59
N PRO A 219 29.92 -13.33 -34.91
CA PRO A 219 29.64 -14.37 -35.89
C PRO A 219 30.89 -15.15 -36.30
N SER A 220 30.75 -16.45 -36.55
CA SER A 220 31.72 -17.26 -37.29
C SER A 220 31.11 -17.78 -38.59
N LYS A 221 31.77 -17.42 -39.70
CA LYS A 221 31.71 -17.94 -41.09
C LYS A 221 31.50 -19.47 -41.11
N SER A 222 30.93 -20.17 -42.09
CA SER A 222 30.74 -20.07 -43.56
C SER A 222 29.70 -21.18 -43.92
N SER A 223 28.97 -21.25 -45.02
CA SER A 223 29.39 -21.26 -46.43
C SER A 223 28.17 -21.50 -47.34
N SER A 224 28.26 -20.95 -48.55
CA SER A 224 27.77 -21.43 -49.86
C SER A 224 26.29 -21.59 -50.22
N ALA A 225 26.00 -20.91 -51.34
CA ALA A 225 25.14 -21.25 -52.49
C ALA A 225 23.68 -20.76 -52.49
N ARG A 226 23.07 -20.33 -53.60
CA ARG A 226 23.51 -19.84 -54.93
C ARG A 226 22.21 -19.40 -55.65
N SER A 227 22.20 -18.17 -56.19
CA SER A 227 21.42 -17.67 -57.35
C SER A 227 19.88 -17.64 -57.26
N GLN A 228 19.08 -16.76 -57.91
CA GLN A 228 19.16 -15.88 -59.09
C GLN A 228 18.29 -14.61 -58.80
N SER A 229 18.72 -13.36 -59.05
CA SER A 229 18.62 -12.55 -60.30
C SER A 229 17.17 -12.41 -60.82
N THR A 230 16.56 -11.23 -60.87
CA THR A 230 16.76 -10.11 -61.84
C THR A 230 16.26 -8.76 -61.25
N THR A 231 17.07 -7.69 -61.09
CA THR A 231 17.34 -6.56 -62.03
C THR A 231 16.11 -6.04 -62.79
N VAL A 232 15.78 -4.74 -62.78
CA VAL A 232 16.43 -3.64 -63.54
C VAL A 232 15.79 -2.31 -63.07
N LEU A 233 16.56 -1.41 -62.41
CA LEU A 233 17.01 -0.06 -62.87
C LEU A 233 15.96 1.07 -62.69
N ASP A 234 16.22 2.33 -62.34
CA ASP A 234 17.38 3.24 -62.10
C ASP A 234 16.78 4.40 -61.23
N ASP A 235 17.44 5.31 -60.51
CA ASP A 235 18.65 6.10 -60.79
C ASP A 235 19.04 6.88 -59.50
N GLU A 236 20.32 6.81 -59.14
CA GLU A 236 21.27 7.84 -58.62
C GLU A 236 20.81 9.02 -57.72
N ALA A 237 21.60 9.59 -56.81
CA ALA A 237 22.92 9.32 -56.21
C ALA A 237 23.15 10.36 -55.09
N GLU A 238 23.90 9.95 -54.05
CA GLU A 238 24.96 10.69 -53.32
C GLU A 238 24.77 12.16 -52.88
N ASN A 239 25.21 12.68 -51.72
CA ASN A 239 25.98 12.26 -50.55
C ASN A 239 26.06 13.53 -49.63
N LEU A 240 26.69 13.42 -48.45
CA LEU A 240 27.23 14.47 -47.56
C LEU A 240 26.50 14.71 -46.21
N LYS A 241 27.17 14.25 -45.14
CA LYS A 241 27.13 14.72 -43.73
C LYS A 241 27.78 16.13 -43.60
N PRO A 242 28.00 16.71 -42.39
CA PRO A 242 27.18 16.96 -41.18
C PRO A 242 27.32 18.42 -40.64
N THR A 243 26.37 19.00 -39.88
CA THR A 243 26.59 20.11 -38.89
C THR A 243 25.26 20.41 -38.17
N GLU A 244 25.14 20.24 -36.85
CA GLU A 244 25.36 21.21 -35.75
C GLU A 244 24.15 22.13 -35.46
N SER A 245 23.83 22.23 -34.17
CA SER A 245 22.68 22.92 -33.56
C SER A 245 22.54 24.40 -33.95
N PRO A 246 21.35 24.99 -33.70
CA PRO A 246 21.31 25.98 -32.62
C PRO A 246 19.98 26.04 -31.83
N ASP A 247 20.09 26.23 -30.52
CA ASP A 247 19.15 27.00 -29.68
C ASP A 247 19.66 28.45 -29.58
N PRO A 248 18.96 29.47 -29.02
CA PRO A 248 17.54 29.65 -28.69
C PRO A 248 16.98 31.03 -29.13
N LYS A 249 15.65 31.22 -29.16
CA LYS A 249 15.02 32.55 -28.94
C LYS A 249 13.53 32.44 -28.54
N VAL A 250 13.30 32.68 -27.25
CA VAL A 250 12.19 33.40 -26.59
C VAL A 250 10.94 33.73 -27.43
N VAL A 251 9.78 33.21 -26.99
CA VAL A 251 8.43 33.72 -27.27
C VAL A 251 7.61 33.61 -25.96
N PRO A 252 6.77 34.59 -25.59
CA PRO A 252 6.50 34.94 -24.20
C PRO A 252 5.37 34.16 -23.52
N ASP A 253 5.37 34.32 -22.20
CA ASP A 253 4.44 33.86 -21.18
C ASP A 253 2.97 34.22 -21.47
N ASN A 254 2.07 33.39 -20.93
CA ASN A 254 0.62 33.57 -20.79
C ASN A 254 -0.31 33.01 -21.90
N ALA A 255 -0.47 31.69 -21.90
CA ALA A 255 -1.75 31.04 -22.23
C ALA A 255 -1.84 29.72 -21.44
N GLN A 256 -2.54 29.78 -20.32
CA GLN A 256 -2.83 28.67 -19.44
C GLN A 256 -3.67 27.63 -20.18
N GLU A 257 -3.05 26.54 -20.65
CA GLU A 257 -3.77 25.35 -21.13
C GLU A 257 -4.58 24.77 -19.97
N SER A 258 -5.88 25.05 -19.99
CA SER A 258 -6.85 24.44 -19.10
C SER A 258 -6.96 22.95 -19.42
N LYS A 259 -6.44 22.12 -18.50
CA LYS A 259 -6.80 20.69 -18.44
C LYS A 259 -8.34 20.58 -18.46
N PRO A 260 -8.91 19.63 -19.22
CA PRO A 260 -10.35 19.41 -19.18
C PRO A 260 -10.76 19.07 -17.74
N ALA A 261 -11.71 19.85 -17.21
CA ALA A 261 -12.30 19.64 -15.90
C ALA A 261 -12.94 18.24 -15.87
N GLN A 262 -12.36 17.34 -15.08
CA GLN A 262 -13.04 16.11 -14.69
C GLN A 262 -14.16 16.50 -13.74
N VAL A 263 -15.39 16.19 -14.09
CA VAL A 263 -16.54 16.25 -13.18
C VAL A 263 -16.20 15.37 -11.97
N PRO A 264 -16.24 15.88 -10.72
CA PRO A 264 -15.97 15.06 -9.54
C PRO A 264 -17.02 13.94 -9.48
N ILE A 265 -16.57 12.68 -9.55
CA ILE A 265 -17.45 11.54 -9.27
C ILE A 265 -17.70 11.59 -7.77
N GLN A 266 -18.87 12.05 -7.36
CA GLN A 266 -19.27 12.12 -5.95
C GLN A 266 -19.31 10.70 -5.39
N ALA A 267 -18.62 10.45 -4.28
CA ALA A 267 -18.58 9.13 -3.66
C ALA A 267 -19.99 8.70 -3.19
N PRO A 268 -20.42 7.46 -3.46
CA PRO A 268 -21.73 6.96 -3.06
C PRO A 268 -21.86 6.96 -1.52
N PRO A 269 -23.02 7.34 -0.97
CA PRO A 269 -23.20 7.46 0.47
C PRO A 269 -22.94 6.14 1.20
N ILE A 270 -22.37 6.23 2.40
CA ILE A 270 -22.21 5.07 3.30
C ILE A 270 -23.58 4.57 3.76
N THR A 271 -23.65 3.27 4.07
CA THR A 271 -24.89 2.64 4.50
C THR A 271 -25.37 3.22 5.83
N SER A 272 -26.64 3.62 5.88
CA SER A 272 -27.30 4.13 7.09
C SER A 272 -27.97 2.98 7.85
N LEU A 273 -27.84 2.96 9.18
CA LEU A 273 -28.52 2.00 10.06
C LEU A 273 -29.55 2.74 10.94
N PRO A 274 -30.81 2.87 10.48
CA PRO A 274 -31.82 3.67 11.17
C PRO A 274 -32.46 2.98 12.38
N THR A 275 -32.34 1.64 12.51
CA THR A 275 -32.96 0.88 13.61
C THR A 275 -31.91 0.23 14.51
N VAL A 276 -32.31 -0.09 15.74
CA VAL A 276 -31.44 -0.71 16.75
C VAL A 276 -30.97 -2.08 16.28
N GLU A 277 -31.88 -2.88 15.74
CA GLU A 277 -31.60 -4.25 15.28
C GLU A 277 -30.57 -4.26 14.12
N ALA A 278 -30.65 -3.26 13.25
CA ALA A 278 -29.71 -3.10 12.14
C ALA A 278 -28.29 -2.77 12.65
N LEU A 279 -28.17 -1.92 13.67
CA LEU A 279 -26.89 -1.61 14.34
C LEU A 279 -26.33 -2.83 15.07
N GLU A 280 -27.17 -3.52 15.81
CA GLU A 280 -26.80 -4.70 16.60
C GLU A 280 -26.28 -5.83 15.71
N SER A 281 -27.06 -6.23 14.71
CA SER A 281 -26.71 -7.32 13.80
C SER A 281 -25.48 -7.00 12.94
N ALA A 282 -25.26 -5.74 12.56
CA ALA A 282 -24.13 -5.36 11.73
C ALA A 282 -22.81 -5.36 12.52
N CYS A 283 -22.81 -4.77 13.73
CA CYS A 283 -21.57 -4.41 14.40
C CYS A 283 -21.46 -4.82 15.88
N LEU A 284 -22.56 -5.09 16.57
CA LEU A 284 -22.56 -5.36 18.02
C LEU A 284 -22.79 -6.84 18.37
N THR A 285 -22.26 -7.75 17.55
CA THR A 285 -22.30 -9.20 17.81
C THR A 285 -20.94 -9.74 18.30
N PRO A 286 -20.90 -10.86 19.04
CA PRO A 286 -19.64 -11.49 19.45
C PRO A 286 -18.78 -11.97 18.27
N LYS A 287 -19.39 -12.10 17.09
CA LYS A 287 -18.74 -12.55 15.86
C LYS A 287 -18.30 -11.38 14.96
N SER A 288 -18.76 -10.14 15.23
CA SER A 288 -18.50 -8.98 14.38
C SER A 288 -17.00 -8.62 14.34
N GLY A 289 -16.55 -8.27 13.13
CA GLY A 289 -15.20 -7.74 12.92
C GLY A 289 -15.08 -6.29 13.39
N THR A 290 -14.06 -5.60 12.91
CA THR A 290 -14.00 -4.14 13.12
C THR A 290 -15.13 -3.49 12.31
N CYS A 291 -15.78 -2.48 12.87
CA CYS A 291 -16.72 -1.58 12.20
C CYS A 291 -16.32 -0.13 12.47
N ILE A 292 -16.61 0.77 11.54
CA ILE A 292 -16.57 2.22 11.77
C ILE A 292 -17.98 2.78 11.74
N LEU A 293 -18.34 3.54 12.76
CA LEU A 293 -19.66 4.15 12.92
C LEU A 293 -19.50 5.66 13.01
N ALA A 294 -20.30 6.39 12.24
CA ALA A 294 -20.51 7.83 12.40
C ALA A 294 -21.87 8.05 13.09
N LEU A 295 -21.84 8.45 14.36
CA LEU A 295 -23.02 8.79 15.15
C LEU A 295 -23.41 10.22 14.82
N LEU A 296 -24.52 10.39 14.12
CA LEU A 296 -24.98 11.70 13.66
C LEU A 296 -25.66 12.47 14.80
N PRO A 297 -25.63 13.81 14.76
CA PRO A 297 -26.35 14.63 15.71
C PRO A 297 -27.86 14.62 15.43
N GLU A 298 -28.65 15.01 16.44
CA GLU A 298 -30.09 15.25 16.26
C GLU A 298 -30.29 16.43 15.31
N SER A 299 -31.09 16.20 14.26
CA SER A 299 -31.57 17.28 13.40
C SER A 299 -32.97 17.67 13.86
N THR A 300 -33.21 18.97 14.06
CA THR A 300 -34.49 19.47 14.59
C THR A 300 -35.62 19.43 13.57
N GLU A 301 -35.35 19.11 12.29
CA GLU A 301 -36.38 18.92 11.25
C GLU A 301 -35.99 17.82 10.26
N ALA A 302 -37.00 17.17 9.65
CA ALA A 302 -36.82 16.04 8.73
C ALA A 302 -35.98 16.38 7.47
N ASP A 303 -35.85 17.68 7.13
CA ASP A 303 -35.06 18.23 6.03
C ASP A 303 -33.98 19.24 6.49
N ALA A 304 -33.75 19.38 7.80
CA ALA A 304 -32.73 20.30 8.30
C ALA A 304 -31.32 19.76 8.05
N ASP A 305 -30.49 20.62 7.46
CA ASP A 305 -29.10 20.37 7.17
C ASP A 305 -28.33 19.95 8.43
N ILE A 306 -27.83 18.70 8.45
CA ILE A 306 -26.88 18.26 9.48
C ILE A 306 -25.69 19.24 9.54
N PRO A 307 -25.07 19.46 10.73
CA PRO A 307 -23.95 20.39 10.88
C PRO A 307 -22.86 20.16 9.84
N SER A 308 -22.17 21.22 9.42
CA SER A 308 -21.12 21.14 8.39
C SER A 308 -20.04 20.11 8.72
N SER A 309 -19.68 19.96 10.00
CA SER A 309 -18.76 18.94 10.49
C SER A 309 -19.30 17.51 10.33
N ALA A 310 -20.61 17.30 10.53
CA ALA A 310 -21.27 16.01 10.28
C ALA A 310 -21.31 15.69 8.78
N LYS A 311 -21.55 16.69 7.92
CA LYS A 311 -21.46 16.53 6.46
C LYS A 311 -20.04 16.14 6.05
N GLU A 312 -19.03 16.87 6.53
CA GLU A 312 -17.63 16.60 6.23
C GLU A 312 -17.20 15.21 6.69
N ALA A 313 -17.57 14.81 7.91
CA ALA A 313 -17.31 13.47 8.45
C ALA A 313 -17.88 12.36 7.55
N VAL A 314 -19.15 12.46 7.17
CA VAL A 314 -19.82 11.45 6.32
C VAL A 314 -19.24 11.44 4.91
N VAL A 315 -18.92 12.61 4.35
CA VAL A 315 -18.28 12.72 3.03
C VAL A 315 -16.89 12.09 3.06
N SER A 316 -16.06 12.40 4.05
CA SER A 316 -14.74 11.80 4.23
C SER A 316 -14.81 10.27 4.35
N LEU A 317 -15.75 9.75 5.14
CA LEU A 317 -15.98 8.31 5.28
C LEU A 317 -16.47 7.67 3.97
N SER A 318 -17.39 8.32 3.26
CA SER A 318 -17.88 7.90 1.94
C SER A 318 -16.76 7.82 0.91
N GLU A 319 -15.91 8.85 0.86
CA GLU A 319 -14.75 8.88 -0.03
C GLU A 319 -13.74 7.78 0.29
N ILE A 320 -13.50 7.49 1.58
CA ILE A 320 -12.63 6.38 1.99
C ILE A 320 -13.22 5.03 1.53
N VAL A 321 -14.50 4.78 1.81
CA VAL A 321 -15.17 3.53 1.38
C VAL A 321 -15.12 3.41 -0.14
N HIS A 322 -15.45 4.48 -0.87
CA HIS A 322 -15.43 4.47 -2.32
C HIS A 322 -14.02 4.25 -2.87
N LYS A 323 -13.01 4.94 -2.32
CA LYS A 323 -11.60 4.78 -2.68
C LYS A 323 -11.14 3.34 -2.48
N HIS A 324 -11.55 2.68 -1.40
CA HIS A 324 -11.22 1.28 -1.15
C HIS A 324 -12.03 0.31 -2.01
N ALA A 325 -13.31 0.59 -2.27
CA ALA A 325 -14.16 -0.20 -3.16
C ALA A 325 -13.65 -0.18 -4.61
N VAL A 326 -13.28 1.01 -5.12
CA VAL A 326 -12.64 1.19 -6.43
C VAL A 326 -11.31 0.43 -6.52
N ARG A 327 -10.57 0.35 -5.40
CA ARG A 327 -9.31 -0.41 -5.29
C ARG A 327 -9.52 -1.91 -5.01
N GLN A 328 -10.75 -2.39 -4.85
CA GLN A 328 -11.08 -3.75 -4.41
C GLN A 328 -10.30 -4.20 -3.16
N ALA A 329 -9.95 -3.25 -2.30
CA ALA A 329 -9.29 -3.53 -1.03
C ALA A 329 -10.36 -3.82 0.02
N HIS A 330 -10.31 -4.99 0.66
CA HIS A 330 -11.20 -5.30 1.77
C HIS A 330 -10.89 -4.37 2.94
N LEU A 331 -11.85 -3.47 3.22
CA LEU A 331 -11.89 -2.64 4.41
C LEU A 331 -13.03 -3.15 5.29
N PHE A 332 -12.93 -2.92 6.60
CA PHE A 332 -14.08 -3.13 7.48
C PHE A 332 -15.26 -2.25 7.04
N PRO A 333 -16.51 -2.61 7.36
CA PRO A 333 -17.69 -1.84 6.96
C PRO A 333 -17.82 -0.52 7.74
N PHE A 334 -18.41 0.46 7.06
CA PHE A 334 -18.62 1.82 7.56
C PHE A 334 -20.11 2.11 7.54
N TYR A 335 -20.63 2.66 8.62
CA TYR A 335 -22.04 2.96 8.75
C TYR A 335 -22.26 4.37 9.30
N SER A 336 -23.31 5.03 8.80
CA SER A 336 -23.88 6.21 9.46
C SER A 336 -25.04 5.76 10.36
N ILE A 337 -25.07 6.29 11.58
CA ILE A 337 -26.12 6.03 12.55
C ILE A 337 -26.87 7.34 12.76
N PRO A 338 -28.08 7.49 12.18
CA PRO A 338 -28.89 8.68 12.39
C PRO A 338 -29.35 8.76 13.84
N ALA A 339 -29.57 9.97 14.35
CA ALA A 339 -30.00 10.18 15.73
C ALA A 339 -31.37 9.56 16.07
N ILE A 340 -32.21 9.28 15.06
CA ILE A 340 -33.49 8.54 15.24
C ILE A 340 -33.28 7.11 15.78
N ASN A 341 -32.08 6.54 15.60
CA ASN A 341 -31.74 5.25 16.13
C ASN A 341 -31.48 5.37 17.64
N SER A 342 -32.41 4.89 18.47
CA SER A 342 -32.27 4.89 19.94
C SER A 342 -31.05 4.10 20.44
N GLY A 343 -30.53 3.18 19.63
CA GLY A 343 -29.28 2.47 19.89
C GLY A 343 -28.05 3.38 19.85
N ALA A 344 -28.10 4.50 19.12
CA ALA A 344 -27.03 5.49 19.11
C ALA A 344 -26.85 6.16 20.47
N ALA A 345 -27.95 6.49 21.15
CA ALA A 345 -27.92 7.07 22.50
C ALA A 345 -27.37 6.06 23.52
N THR A 346 -27.82 4.81 23.42
CA THR A 346 -27.31 3.70 24.26
C THR A 346 -25.82 3.49 24.06
N LEU A 347 -25.34 3.55 22.81
CA LEU A 347 -23.93 3.43 22.47
C LEU A 347 -23.11 4.62 22.95
N ARG A 348 -23.64 5.86 22.88
CA ARG A 348 -23.00 7.05 23.44
C ARG A 348 -22.82 6.92 24.95
N ALA A 349 -23.88 6.57 25.67
CA ALA A 349 -23.84 6.38 27.12
C ALA A 349 -22.88 5.23 27.50
N GLY A 350 -22.98 4.09 26.83
CA GLY A 350 -22.14 2.91 27.09
C GLY A 350 -20.65 3.18 26.87
N LEU A 351 -20.29 4.04 25.91
CA LEU A 351 -18.90 4.38 25.60
C LEU A 351 -18.39 5.64 26.32
N GLY A 352 -19.22 6.31 27.14
CA GLY A 352 -18.87 7.56 27.80
C GLY A 352 -18.64 8.72 26.83
N LEU A 353 -19.37 8.75 25.72
CA LEU A 353 -19.38 9.85 24.76
C LEU A 353 -20.35 10.96 25.22
N PRO A 354 -20.20 12.20 24.72
CA PRO A 354 -21.13 13.28 25.03
C PRO A 354 -22.59 12.89 24.69
N GLU A 355 -23.49 13.03 25.65
CA GLU A 355 -24.91 12.69 25.51
C GLU A 355 -25.70 13.75 24.74
N ASP A 356 -25.14 14.95 24.59
CA ASP A 356 -25.84 16.13 24.08
C ASP A 356 -26.20 16.05 22.59
N SER A 357 -25.83 14.97 21.89
CA SER A 357 -26.20 14.65 20.50
C SER A 357 -26.04 15.81 19.50
N LYS A 358 -25.21 16.81 19.83
CA LYS A 358 -24.97 18.02 19.03
C LYS A 358 -23.81 17.87 18.06
N SER A 359 -22.83 17.04 18.40
CA SER A 359 -21.68 16.74 17.55
C SER A 359 -21.82 15.39 16.85
N VAL A 360 -21.22 15.31 15.67
CA VAL A 360 -20.90 14.02 15.05
C VAL A 360 -19.80 13.35 15.86
N GLU A 361 -19.91 12.03 16.04
CA GLU A 361 -18.87 11.22 16.65
C GLU A 361 -18.48 10.08 15.70
N ILE A 362 -17.20 9.95 15.39
CA ILE A 362 -16.69 8.79 14.64
C ILE A 362 -16.04 7.83 15.62
N ILE A 363 -16.51 6.58 15.63
CA ILE A 363 -15.97 5.52 16.47
C ILE A 363 -15.64 4.29 15.65
N ALA A 364 -14.65 3.54 16.11
CA ALA A 364 -14.32 2.21 15.61
C ALA A 364 -14.47 1.21 16.74
N LEU A 365 -15.12 0.08 16.48
CA LEU A 365 -15.32 -0.97 17.47
C LEU A 365 -15.18 -2.35 16.84
N ASN A 366 -14.86 -3.36 17.65
CA ASN A 366 -14.72 -4.74 17.21
C ASN A 366 -15.35 -5.66 18.26
N GLY A 367 -16.48 -6.28 17.91
CA GLY A 367 -17.23 -7.14 18.83
C GLY A 367 -16.47 -8.41 19.19
N ARG A 368 -15.83 -9.07 18.21
CA ARG A 368 -15.05 -10.29 18.45
C ARG A 368 -13.83 -10.10 19.34
N ARG A 369 -13.15 -8.95 19.23
CA ARG A 369 -11.92 -8.66 19.99
C ARG A 369 -12.16 -7.74 21.19
N GLY A 370 -13.40 -7.31 21.42
CA GLY A 370 -13.81 -6.57 22.61
C GLY A 370 -13.10 -5.22 22.81
N TRP A 371 -12.86 -4.47 21.74
CA TRP A 371 -12.22 -3.15 21.84
C TRP A 371 -12.96 -2.08 21.03
N TRP A 372 -12.79 -0.82 21.43
CA TRP A 372 -13.22 0.34 20.66
C TRP A 372 -12.22 1.51 20.73
N ARG A 373 -12.43 2.50 19.87
CA ARG A 373 -11.64 3.71 19.76
C ARG A 373 -12.50 4.85 19.22
N ARG A 374 -12.34 6.04 19.79
CA ARG A 374 -12.92 7.29 19.30
C ARG A 374 -11.97 7.99 18.33
N TYR A 375 -12.51 8.64 17.31
CA TYR A 375 -11.80 9.64 16.53
C TYR A 375 -11.71 10.93 17.34
N ASP A 376 -10.52 11.49 17.45
CA ASP A 376 -10.32 12.77 18.09
C ASP A 376 -10.21 13.84 16.99
N PRO A 377 -11.23 14.71 16.83
CA PRO A 377 -11.23 15.71 15.78
C PRO A 377 -10.32 16.91 16.11
N SER A 378 -9.56 16.90 17.21
CA SER A 378 -8.76 18.02 17.73
C SER A 378 -9.60 19.28 18.00
N ASP A 379 -8.99 20.35 18.53
CA ASP A 379 -9.71 21.56 18.99
C ASP A 379 -10.58 22.26 17.92
N ASN A 380 -10.37 21.95 16.63
CA ASN A 380 -11.05 22.59 15.49
C ASN A 380 -12.13 21.74 14.81
N ALA A 381 -12.55 20.61 15.40
CA ALA A 381 -13.54 19.72 14.77
C ALA A 381 -13.15 19.29 13.33
N ASP A 382 -11.87 18.95 13.12
CA ASP A 382 -11.29 18.64 11.82
C ASP A 382 -11.70 17.23 11.36
N TYR A 383 -12.64 17.16 10.40
CA TYR A 383 -13.12 15.92 9.79
C TYR A 383 -12.65 15.75 8.35
N SER A 384 -11.57 16.46 7.97
CA SER A 384 -11.01 16.40 6.63
C SER A 384 -10.62 14.97 6.23
N LEU A 385 -10.75 14.68 4.93
CA LEU A 385 -10.45 13.36 4.36
C LEU A 385 -9.09 12.82 4.83
N ALA A 386 -8.06 13.65 4.79
CA ALA A 386 -6.69 13.24 5.11
C ALA A 386 -6.55 12.77 6.57
N ARG A 387 -7.25 13.43 7.51
CA ARG A 387 -7.19 13.09 8.94
C ARG A 387 -8.00 11.84 9.24
N VAL A 388 -9.22 11.77 8.74
CA VAL A 388 -10.09 10.60 8.91
C VAL A 388 -9.44 9.37 8.27
N GLU A 389 -8.90 9.49 7.05
CA GLU A 389 -8.20 8.39 6.36
C GLU A 389 -6.97 7.91 7.13
N SER A 390 -6.16 8.84 7.66
CA SER A 390 -5.00 8.50 8.50
C SER A 390 -5.41 7.72 9.76
N TRP A 391 -6.50 8.11 10.41
CA TRP A 391 -7.03 7.40 11.57
C TRP A 391 -7.60 6.01 11.22
N VAL A 392 -8.32 5.89 10.10
CA VAL A 392 -8.79 4.61 9.55
C VAL A 392 -7.62 3.67 9.25
N ASP A 393 -6.56 4.19 8.62
CA ASP A 393 -5.36 3.41 8.30
C ASP A 393 -4.64 2.94 9.57
N ALA A 394 -4.56 3.78 10.61
CA ALA A 394 -4.02 3.36 11.90
C ALA A 394 -4.80 2.17 12.49
N ILE A 395 -6.13 2.18 12.40
CA ILE A 395 -6.97 1.05 12.85
C ILE A 395 -6.68 -0.20 12.02
N ARG A 396 -6.59 -0.07 10.69
CA ARG A 396 -6.28 -1.17 9.77
C ARG A 396 -4.92 -1.81 10.06
N LEU A 397 -3.93 -0.99 10.41
CA LEU A 397 -2.57 -1.43 10.77
C LEU A 397 -2.45 -1.89 12.23
N GLY A 398 -3.50 -1.75 13.03
CA GLY A 398 -3.51 -2.12 14.45
C GLY A 398 -2.74 -1.16 15.35
N GLU A 399 -2.47 0.06 14.88
CA GLU A 399 -1.74 1.12 15.58
C GLU A 399 -2.66 1.98 16.47
N GLY A 400 -2.11 2.48 17.59
CA GLY A 400 -2.79 3.38 18.53
C GLY A 400 -3.46 2.68 19.71
N SER A 401 -3.82 3.48 20.72
CA SER A 401 -4.47 3.02 21.94
C SER A 401 -5.90 2.54 21.67
N LYS A 402 -6.25 1.38 22.23
CA LYS A 402 -7.58 0.78 22.13
C LYS A 402 -8.16 0.67 23.52
N SER A 403 -9.41 1.11 23.68
CA SER A 403 -10.14 0.97 24.94
C SER A 403 -10.87 -0.37 24.95
N LYS A 404 -10.96 -1.00 26.14
CA LYS A 404 -11.79 -2.20 26.31
C LYS A 404 -13.25 -1.82 26.08
N LEU A 405 -13.98 -2.65 25.34
CA LEU A 405 -15.41 -2.46 25.15
C LEU A 405 -16.14 -2.70 26.49
N PRO A 406 -17.00 -1.78 26.93
CA PRO A 406 -17.80 -1.94 28.15
C PRO A 406 -18.77 -3.13 28.07
N GLU A 407 -19.04 -3.74 29.22
CA GLU A 407 -20.02 -4.82 29.33
C GLU A 407 -21.43 -4.29 29.03
N GLY A 408 -22.21 -5.04 28.24
CA GLY A 408 -23.54 -4.63 27.79
C GLY A 408 -23.61 -3.94 26.42
N VAL A 409 -22.48 -3.63 25.78
CA VAL A 409 -22.45 -3.05 24.42
C VAL A 409 -22.57 -4.12 23.32
N ILE A 410 -22.19 -5.37 23.59
CA ILE A 410 -22.38 -6.50 22.66
C ILE A 410 -23.63 -7.27 23.06
N VAL A 411 -24.49 -7.53 22.08
CA VAL A 411 -25.65 -8.39 22.26
C VAL A 411 -25.17 -9.82 22.48
N THR A 412 -25.40 -10.37 23.66
CA THR A 412 -25.25 -11.80 23.91
C THR A 412 -26.41 -12.54 23.23
N GLU A 413 -26.10 -13.42 22.27
CA GLU A 413 -27.08 -14.35 21.69
C GLU A 413 -27.76 -15.10 22.86
N VAL A 414 -29.05 -14.84 23.10
CA VAL A 414 -29.90 -15.72 23.90
C VAL A 414 -30.05 -16.98 23.06
N GLU A 415 -29.53 -18.12 23.55
CA GLU A 415 -29.78 -19.42 22.92
C GLU A 415 -31.29 -19.60 22.77
N PRO A 416 -31.80 -19.96 21.58
CA PRO A 416 -33.20 -20.31 21.46
C PRO A 416 -33.46 -21.53 22.36
N GLU A 417 -34.40 -21.37 23.30
CA GLU A 417 -34.93 -22.48 24.10
C GLU A 417 -35.25 -23.65 23.16
N ALA A 418 -34.70 -24.82 23.49
CA ALA A 418 -34.96 -26.05 22.79
C ALA A 418 -36.48 -26.27 22.68
N GLU A 419 -36.97 -26.49 21.45
CA GLU A 419 -38.34 -26.93 21.22
C GLU A 419 -38.64 -28.18 22.07
N PRO A 420 -39.84 -28.29 22.66
CA PRO A 420 -40.19 -29.42 23.51
C PRO A 420 -40.15 -30.73 22.71
N GLU A 421 -39.44 -31.72 23.25
CA GLU A 421 -39.36 -33.07 22.70
C GLU A 421 -40.76 -33.62 22.40
N LYS A 422 -40.94 -34.13 21.17
CA LYS A 422 -42.10 -34.95 20.81
C LYS A 422 -42.11 -36.21 21.70
N PRO A 423 -43.26 -36.65 22.21
CA PRO A 423 -43.34 -37.86 23.01
C PRO A 423 -42.99 -39.06 22.12
N THR A 424 -42.03 -39.86 22.57
CA THR A 424 -41.76 -41.19 22.05
C THR A 424 -42.99 -42.06 22.31
N ALA A 425 -43.62 -42.54 21.24
CA ALA A 425 -44.61 -43.60 21.32
C ALA A 425 -43.89 -44.90 21.66
N ASP A 426 -44.12 -45.40 22.88
CA ASP A 426 -43.81 -46.77 23.26
C ASP A 426 -44.62 -47.72 22.36
N HIS A 427 -43.91 -48.44 21.50
CA HIS A 427 -44.35 -49.71 20.95
C HIS A 427 -43.71 -50.79 21.82
N ASP A 428 -44.46 -51.36 22.78
CA ASP A 428 -44.53 -52.81 22.92
C ASP A 428 -45.63 -53.29 23.88
N GLU A 429 -46.20 -54.44 23.48
CA GLU A 429 -46.98 -55.42 24.23
C GLU A 429 -48.39 -55.07 24.80
N LEU A 430 -49.43 -55.48 24.05
CA LEU A 430 -50.21 -56.71 24.35
C LEU A 430 -51.19 -57.08 23.22
#